data_AF-A0A3N1XCR1-F1
#
_entry.id   AF-A0A3N1XCR1-F1
#
_cell.length_a   1.000
_cell.length_b   1.000
_cell.length_c   1.000
_cell.angle_alpha   90.00
_cell.angle_beta   90.00
_cell.angle_gamma   90.00
#
_symmetry.space_group_name_H-M   'P 1'
#
loop_
_entity.id
_entity.type
_entity.pdbx_description
1 polymer ?
#
loop_
_entity_poly.entity_id
_entity_poly.type
_entity_poly.pdbx_seq_one_letter_code
_entity_poly.pdbx_strand_id
1 'polypeptide(L)'
;MEQIEHLYTVNLHDFPGIPAIQKAQAESRFGHILRKELGDNDAVVAAFKAFERAHNEVAEDLSKDDIHLAMRWARVYEKARQGGFRDLPEAQEAYFEIRIH
;
A
#
# COMPACT_ATOMS: atom_id res chain seq x y z
N MET A 1 2.72 24.79 5.81
CA MET A 1 2.95 23.38 5.46
C MET A 1 1.59 22.72 5.47
N GLU A 2 1.00 22.54 4.29
CA GLU A 2 -0.30 21.88 4.14
C GLU A 2 -0.18 20.48 4.73
N GLN A 3 -0.83 20.29 5.88
CA GLN A 3 -1.17 18.97 6.38
C GLN A 3 -2.18 18.42 5.37
N ILE A 4 -1.69 17.84 4.28
CA ILE A 4 -2.51 16.95 3.46
C ILE A 4 -3.01 15.92 4.47
N GLU A 5 -4.32 15.84 4.69
CA GLU A 5 -4.89 14.81 5.56
C GLU A 5 -4.36 13.47 5.08
N HIS A 6 -3.40 12.93 5.81
CA HIS A 6 -2.80 11.64 5.50
C HIS A 6 -3.84 10.61 5.92
N LEU A 7 -4.76 10.27 5.02
CA LEU A 7 -5.78 9.23 5.29
C LEU A 7 -5.13 7.86 5.57
N TYR A 8 -3.85 7.70 5.20
CA TYR A 8 -3.05 6.54 5.53
C TYR A 8 -1.56 6.89 5.61
N THR A 9 -0.80 6.02 6.29
CA THR A 9 0.66 6.01 6.31
C THR A 9 1.22 4.71 5.71
N VAL A 10 2.44 4.78 5.19
CA VAL A 10 3.19 3.65 4.65
C VAL A 10 4.45 3.49 5.48
N ASN A 11 4.69 2.30 6.02
CA ASN A 11 5.88 2.00 6.81
C ASN A 11 6.60 0.77 6.24
N LEU A 12 7.90 0.89 6.00
CA LEU A 12 8.74 -0.26 5.66
C LEU A 12 9.15 -1.00 6.95
N HIS A 13 8.77 -2.27 7.03
CA HIS A 13 9.09 -3.18 8.12
C HIS A 13 10.12 -4.23 7.71
N ASP A 14 10.78 -4.81 8.72
CA ASP A 14 11.73 -5.93 8.60
C ASP A 14 12.86 -5.71 7.58
N PHE A 15 13.29 -4.45 7.45
CA PHE A 15 14.45 -4.03 6.67
C PHE A 15 15.50 -3.36 7.56
N PRO A 16 16.18 -4.11 8.45
CA PRO A 16 17.28 -3.56 9.24
C PRO A 16 18.49 -3.21 8.35
N GLY A 17 19.32 -2.27 8.79
CA GLY A 17 20.61 -1.98 8.14
C GLY A 17 20.59 -0.95 7.01
N ILE A 18 19.44 -0.35 6.69
CA ILE A 18 19.38 0.78 5.73
C ILE A 18 19.33 2.14 6.43
N PRO A 19 19.92 3.19 5.83
CA PRO A 19 19.74 4.57 6.28
C PRO A 19 18.27 5.00 6.27
N ALA A 20 17.90 5.82 7.26
CA ALA A 20 16.54 6.37 7.38
C ALA A 20 16.07 7.10 6.10
N ILE A 21 16.98 7.76 5.38
CA ILE A 21 16.69 8.43 4.10
C ILE A 21 16.27 7.41 3.04
N GLN A 22 16.94 6.26 2.95
CA GLN A 22 16.59 5.21 1.97
C GLN A 22 15.23 4.58 2.32
N LYS A 23 14.97 4.37 3.61
CA LYS A 23 13.66 3.93 4.11
C LYS A 23 12.55 4.91 3.70
N ALA A 24 12.70 6.19 4.00
CA ALA A 24 11.72 7.22 3.66
C ALA A 24 11.50 7.36 2.13
N GLN A 25 12.56 7.20 1.32
CA GLN A 25 12.44 7.19 -0.14
C GLN A 25 11.67 5.97 -0.65
N ALA A 26 11.88 4.79 -0.07
CA ALA A 26 11.14 3.58 -0.41
C ALA A 26 9.65 3.71 -0.08
N GLU A 27 9.33 4.18 1.13
CA GLU A 27 7.94 4.44 1.57
C GLU A 27 7.26 5.49 0.68
N SER A 28 7.96 6.57 0.34
CA SER A 28 7.45 7.62 -0.55
C SER A 28 7.20 7.10 -1.97
N ARG A 29 8.12 6.32 -2.54
CA ARG A 29 7.93 5.66 -3.85
C ARG A 29 6.73 4.74 -3.84
N PHE A 30 6.62 3.90 -2.82
CA PHE A 30 5.50 2.97 -2.65
C PHE A 30 4.16 3.73 -2.61
N GLY A 31 4.05 4.74 -1.72
CA GLY A 31 2.84 5.55 -1.60
C GLY A 31 2.50 6.32 -2.88
N HIS A 32 3.51 6.80 -3.61
CA HIS A 32 3.30 7.46 -4.91
C HIS A 32 2.74 6.50 -5.96
N ILE A 33 3.24 5.26 -6.03
CA ILE A 33 2.73 4.25 -6.98
C ILE A 33 1.28 3.89 -6.66
N LEU A 34 0.92 3.74 -5.38
CA LEU A 34 -0.47 3.49 -4.99
C LEU A 34 -1.39 4.58 -5.52
N ARG A 35 -1.07 5.85 -5.25
CA ARG A 35 -1.88 6.98 -5.72
C ARG A 35 -1.93 7.07 -7.25
N LYS A 36 -0.80 6.83 -7.90
CA LYS A 36 -0.73 6.86 -9.37
C LYS A 36 -1.65 5.82 -10.03
N GLU A 37 -1.79 4.64 -9.42
CA GLU A 37 -2.52 3.52 -10.02
C GLU A 37 -3.97 3.40 -9.54
N LEU A 38 -4.28 3.84 -8.32
CA LEU A 38 -5.62 3.78 -7.71
C LEU A 38 -6.36 5.12 -7.78
N GLY A 39 -5.65 6.25 -7.75
CA GLY A 39 -6.21 7.60 -7.69
C GLY A 39 -5.79 8.34 -6.42
N ASP A 40 -6.66 9.22 -5.92
CA ASP A 40 -6.34 10.01 -4.73
C ASP A 40 -6.31 9.17 -3.43
N ASN A 41 -5.98 9.80 -2.30
CA ASN A 41 -5.85 9.10 -1.01
C ASN A 41 -7.13 8.33 -0.64
N ASP A 42 -8.32 8.89 -0.91
CA ASP A 42 -9.61 8.21 -0.71
C ASP A 42 -9.74 6.93 -1.54
N ALA A 43 -9.27 6.94 -2.78
CA ALA A 43 -9.32 5.77 -3.66
C ALA A 43 -8.39 4.66 -3.17
N VAL A 44 -7.21 5.03 -2.63
CA VAL A 44 -6.29 4.10 -1.98
C VAL A 44 -6.93 3.46 -0.75
N VAL A 45 -7.55 4.27 0.11
CA VAL A 45 -8.24 3.81 1.32
C VAL A 45 -9.44 2.91 1.00
N ALA A 46 -10.26 3.26 0.01
CA ALA A 46 -11.39 2.47 -0.41
C ALA A 46 -10.95 1.09 -0.93
N ALA A 47 -9.89 1.04 -1.75
CA ALA A 47 -9.34 -0.20 -2.28
C ALA A 47 -8.73 -1.09 -1.17
N PHE A 48 -8.02 -0.50 -0.19
CA PHE A 48 -7.50 -1.25 0.95
C PHE A 48 -8.62 -1.82 1.81
N LYS A 49 -9.64 -1.02 2.15
CA LYS A 49 -10.80 -1.48 2.92
C LYS A 49 -11.54 -2.61 2.21
N ALA A 50 -11.72 -2.53 0.90
CA ALA A 50 -12.33 -3.60 0.12
C ALA A 50 -11.50 -4.89 0.18
N PHE A 51 -10.16 -4.78 0.14
CA PHE A 51 -9.26 -5.91 0.30
C PHE A 51 -9.29 -6.52 1.71
N GLU A 52 -9.27 -5.70 2.76
CA GLU A 52 -9.42 -6.18 4.15
C GLU A 52 -10.76 -6.88 4.33
N ARG A 53 -11.82 -6.30 3.78
CA ARG A 53 -13.16 -6.89 3.81
C ARG A 53 -13.17 -8.25 3.11
N ALA A 54 -12.57 -8.33 1.92
CA ALA A 54 -12.47 -9.59 1.17
C ALA A 54 -11.65 -10.67 1.88
N HIS A 55 -10.73 -10.30 2.78
CA HIS A 55 -9.99 -11.24 3.61
C HIS A 55 -10.73 -11.66 4.89
N ASN A 56 -11.62 -10.81 5.41
CA ASN A 56 -12.32 -11.06 6.67
C ASN A 56 -13.75 -11.63 6.47
N GLU A 57 -14.36 -11.41 5.31
CA GLU A 57 -15.71 -11.84 4.96
C GLU A 57 -15.69 -12.97 3.92
N VAL A 58 -16.78 -13.74 3.85
CA VAL A 58 -16.98 -14.74 2.80
C VAL A 58 -17.45 -14.07 1.52
N ALA A 59 -17.11 -14.66 0.36
CA ALA A 59 -17.36 -14.05 -0.94
C ALA A 59 -18.85 -13.74 -1.24
N GLU A 60 -19.78 -14.45 -0.61
CA GLU A 60 -21.23 -14.25 -0.76
C GLU A 60 -21.72 -12.92 -0.16
N ASP A 61 -21.00 -12.36 0.82
CA ASP A 61 -21.32 -11.10 1.49
C ASP A 61 -20.66 -9.88 0.85
N LEU A 62 -19.78 -10.11 -0.14
CA LEU A 62 -19.05 -9.06 -0.85
C LEU A 62 -19.82 -8.61 -2.09
N SER A 63 -19.88 -7.29 -2.30
CA SER A 63 -20.38 -6.75 -3.55
C SER A 63 -19.38 -7.02 -4.69
N LYS A 64 -19.87 -7.05 -5.94
CA LYS A 64 -18.99 -7.17 -7.11
C LYS A 64 -17.95 -6.05 -7.17
N ASP A 65 -18.33 -4.85 -6.72
CA ASP A 65 -17.44 -3.69 -6.69
C ASP A 65 -16.34 -3.86 -5.64
N ASP A 66 -16.66 -4.41 -4.46
CA ASP A 66 -15.66 -4.75 -3.43
C ASP A 66 -14.67 -5.79 -3.95
N ILE A 67 -15.14 -6.83 -4.64
CA ILE A 67 -14.27 -7.85 -5.24
C ILE A 67 -13.33 -7.22 -6.28
N HIS A 68 -13.86 -6.38 -7.18
CA HIS A 68 -13.04 -5.70 -8.17
C HIS A 68 -12.01 -4.76 -7.54
N LEU A 69 -12.39 -4.02 -6.50
CA LEU A 69 -11.48 -3.15 -5.76
C LEU A 69 -10.41 -3.94 -5.02
N ALA A 70 -10.75 -5.05 -4.37
CA ALA A 70 -9.81 -5.94 -3.69
C ALA A 70 -8.80 -6.57 -4.66
N MET A 71 -9.26 -7.03 -5.83
CA MET A 71 -8.38 -7.54 -6.88
C MET A 71 -7.44 -6.45 -7.43
N ARG A 72 -7.98 -5.25 -7.64
CA ARG A 72 -7.19 -4.10 -8.10
C ARG A 72 -6.14 -3.71 -7.05
N TRP A 73 -6.53 -3.71 -5.78
CA TRP A 73 -5.64 -3.49 -4.65
C TRP A 73 -4.45 -4.44 -4.67
N ALA A 74 -4.69 -5.76 -4.69
CA ALA A 74 -3.63 -6.77 -4.66
C ALA A 74 -2.62 -6.60 -5.80
N ARG A 75 -3.10 -6.32 -7.02
CA ARG A 75 -2.24 -6.06 -8.18
C ARG A 75 -1.39 -4.80 -8.00
N VAL A 76 -2.00 -3.71 -7.55
CA VAL A 76 -1.31 -2.44 -7.37
C VAL A 76 -0.32 -2.50 -6.22
N TYR A 77 -0.67 -3.18 -5.12
CA TYR A 77 0.22 -3.42 -3.99
C TYR A 77 1.50 -4.12 -4.43
N GLU A 78 1.42 -5.20 -5.22
CA GLU A 78 2.62 -5.88 -5.70
C GLU A 78 3.48 -5.00 -6.62
N LYS A 79 2.85 -4.19 -7.48
CA LYS A 79 3.57 -3.22 -8.32
C LYS A 79 4.25 -2.15 -7.47
N ALA A 80 3.58 -1.64 -6.45
CA ALA A 80 4.12 -0.67 -5.51
C ALA A 80 5.26 -1.26 -4.68
N ARG A 81 5.13 -2.52 -4.24
CA ARG A 81 6.15 -3.26 -3.50
C ARG A 81 7.42 -3.42 -4.32
N GLN A 82 7.30 -3.89 -5.57
CA GLN A 82 8.43 -3.99 -6.49
C GLN A 82 9.09 -2.63 -6.76
N GLY A 83 8.29 -1.59 -6.97
CA GLY A 83 8.80 -0.23 -7.18
C GLY A 83 9.45 0.40 -5.94
N GLY A 84 8.94 0.09 -4.74
CA GLY A 84 9.48 0.54 -3.45
C GLY A 84 10.83 -0.10 -3.14
N PHE A 85 11.00 -1.39 -3.49
CA PHE A 85 12.26 -2.13 -3.32
C PHE A 85 13.28 -1.95 -4.44
N ARG A 86 12.90 -1.35 -5.58
CA ARG A 86 13.75 -1.27 -6.78
C ARG A 86 15.17 -0.75 -6.53
N ASP A 87 15.32 0.21 -5.61
CA ASP A 87 16.60 0.87 -5.31
C ASP A 87 17.14 0.46 -3.92
N LEU A 88 16.64 -0.63 -3.35
CA LEU A 88 17.08 -1.21 -2.08
C LEU A 88 17.83 -2.53 -2.31
N PRO A 89 18.75 -2.93 -1.41
CA PRO A 89 19.34 -4.26 -1.45
C PRO A 89 18.26 -5.34 -1.25
N GLU A 90 18.56 -6.57 -1.64
CA GLU A 90 17.60 -7.67 -1.49
C GLU A 90 17.33 -7.94 0.01
N ALA A 91 16.06 -7.85 0.40
CA ALA A 91 15.58 -8.25 1.72
C ALA A 91 14.44 -9.25 1.56
N GLN A 92 14.62 -10.46 2.09
CA GLN A 92 13.66 -11.56 1.90
C GLN A 92 12.39 -11.41 2.75
N GLU A 93 12.47 -10.70 3.88
CA GLU A 93 11.38 -10.61 4.86
C GLU A 93 10.73 -9.21 4.93
N ALA A 94 11.25 -8.24 4.19
CA ALA A 94 10.76 -6.87 4.27
C ALA A 94 9.41 -6.69 3.56
N TYR A 95 8.53 -5.88 4.17
CA TYR A 95 7.23 -5.55 3.61
C TYR A 95 6.84 -4.10 3.90
N PHE A 96 5.89 -3.59 3.11
CA PHE A 96 5.29 -2.27 3.32
C PHE A 96 3.97 -2.45 4.06
N GLU A 97 3.91 -1.96 5.30
CA GLU A 97 2.67 -1.85 6.07
C GLU A 97 1.92 -0.58 5.64
N ILE A 98 0.60 -0.68 5.56
CA ILE A 98 -0.28 0.47 5.37
C ILE A 98 -1.19 0.59 6.59
N ARG A 99 -1.27 1.79 7.16
CA ARG A 99 -2.15 2.09 8.29
C ARG A 99 -3.07 3.23 7.92
N ILE A 100 -4.38 3.01 7.99
CA ILE A 100 -5.41 4.04 7.80
C ILE A 100 -5.63 4.79 9.12
N HIS A 101 -5.93 6.09 9.03
CA HIS A 101 -6.25 6.96 10.16
C HIS A 101 -7.75 7.28 10.27
#